data_AF-A0A1I5PKU2-F1
#
_entry.id   AF-A0A1I5PKU2-F1
#
_cell.length_a   1.000
_cell.length_b   1.000
_cell.length_c   1.000
_cell.angle_alpha   90.00
_cell.angle_beta   90.00
_cell.angle_gamma   90.00
#
_symmetry.space_group_name_H-M   'P 1'
#
loop_
_entity.id
_entity.type
_entity.pdbx_description
1 polymer ?
#
loop_
_entity_poly.entity_id
_entity_poly.type
_entity_poly.pdbx_seq_one_letter_code
_entity_poly.pdbx_strand_id
1 'polypeptide(L)'
;MTVLFQILLQIIFPVFFLLGMGALLHRLFQFDLKTLSRLLTYLFLPTVIFANIYQNDMTPSLLLEIGGFLLIQFLLLGALAHVTAKIMKMDKKLSATFKNSVVLNNSGNFGLPVSQLVFQANPVGASVQIMVMMFQNIITYTYGLMNAASTEGKGTMNLKEILKTPILYALVLGFLFYGFQIPIPGFIWTPLQNIADAFLAVALLTLGAQVAYPKLENFSPAFFMGLAGRLIVAPLTALAVISLFGMDGTIAQALFIASAFPMSRNSAQFALMYDNYQEYAAQAVLISTMLSSITVTIVIYASRLLF
;
A
#
# COMPACT_ATOMS: atom_id res chain seq x y z
N MET A 1 -6.66 -27.44 -5.29
CA MET A 1 -5.69 -27.22 -6.38
C MET A 1 -6.20 -26.24 -7.44
N THR A 2 -7.45 -26.36 -7.90
CA THR A 2 -8.07 -25.44 -8.89
C THR A 2 -8.16 -23.98 -8.45
N VAL A 3 -8.53 -23.70 -7.19
CA VAL A 3 -8.66 -22.31 -6.69
C VAL A 3 -7.31 -21.59 -6.60
N LEU A 4 -6.28 -22.26 -6.07
CA LEU A 4 -4.93 -21.69 -6.00
C LEU A 4 -4.37 -21.42 -7.41
N PHE A 5 -4.59 -22.35 -8.33
CA PHE A 5 -4.21 -22.19 -9.74
C PHE A 5 -4.93 -21.00 -10.41
N GLN A 6 -6.23 -20.82 -10.12
CA GLN A 6 -6.99 -19.65 -10.58
C GLN A 6 -6.45 -18.33 -10.00
N ILE A 7 -6.14 -18.27 -8.71
CA ILE A 7 -5.55 -17.07 -8.10
C ILE A 7 -4.21 -16.75 -8.77
N LEU A 8 -3.35 -17.75 -8.96
CA LEU A 8 -2.06 -17.57 -9.62
C LEU A 8 -2.23 -17.05 -11.06
N LEU A 9 -3.15 -17.61 -11.85
CA LEU A 9 -3.32 -17.23 -13.26
C LEU A 9 -4.12 -15.95 -13.48
N GLN A 10 -5.14 -15.67 -12.67
CA GLN A 10 -6.06 -14.55 -12.91
C GLN A 10 -5.71 -13.30 -12.11
N ILE A 11 -4.99 -13.45 -10.99
CA ILE A 11 -4.63 -12.32 -10.12
C ILE A 11 -3.12 -12.09 -10.17
N ILE A 12 -2.32 -13.11 -9.88
CA ILE A 12 -0.87 -12.94 -9.72
C ILE A 12 -0.18 -12.77 -11.07
N PHE A 13 -0.52 -13.61 -12.06
CA PHE A 13 0.10 -13.54 -13.37
C PHE A 13 -0.09 -12.16 -14.03
N PRO A 14 -1.28 -11.54 -14.09
CA PRO A 14 -1.43 -10.19 -14.64
C PRO A 14 -0.60 -9.14 -13.91
N VAL A 15 -0.51 -9.21 -12.57
CA VAL A 15 0.32 -8.30 -11.76
C VAL A 15 1.79 -8.42 -12.15
N PHE A 16 2.33 -9.64 -12.14
CA PHE A 16 3.74 -9.89 -12.41
C PHE A 16 4.10 -9.75 -13.89
N PHE A 17 3.14 -10.00 -14.78
CA PHE A 17 3.29 -9.73 -16.21
C PHE A 17 3.47 -8.22 -16.44
N LEU A 18 2.59 -7.38 -15.90
CA LEU A 18 2.72 -5.92 -16.02
C LEU A 18 3.98 -5.39 -15.34
N LEU A 19 4.35 -5.91 -14.16
CA LEU A 19 5.62 -5.57 -13.51
C LEU A 19 6.82 -5.96 -14.37
N GLY A 20 6.84 -7.18 -14.91
CA GLY A 20 7.91 -7.68 -15.77
C GLY A 20 8.03 -6.87 -17.06
N MET A 21 6.90 -6.54 -17.70
CA MET A 21 6.86 -5.66 -18.86
C MET A 21 7.37 -4.26 -18.54
N GLY A 22 7.01 -3.70 -17.40
CA GLY A 22 7.52 -2.40 -16.94
C GLY A 22 9.05 -2.42 -16.77
N ALA A 23 9.57 -3.47 -16.15
CA ALA A 23 11.02 -3.65 -15.97
C ALA A 23 11.75 -3.81 -17.32
N LEU A 24 11.20 -4.63 -18.22
CA LEU A 24 11.75 -4.85 -19.56
C LEU A 24 11.76 -3.55 -20.37
N LEU A 25 10.63 -2.87 -20.47
CA LEU A 25 10.50 -1.64 -21.24
C LEU A 25 11.39 -0.53 -20.67
N HIS A 26 11.54 -0.42 -19.35
CA HIS A 26 12.47 0.53 -18.77
C HIS A 26 13.93 0.20 -19.12
N ARG A 27 14.32 -1.08 -19.16
CA ARG A 27 15.66 -1.47 -19.64
C ARG A 27 15.91 -1.10 -21.10
N LEU A 28 14.88 -1.21 -21.94
CA LEU A 28 14.96 -0.90 -23.37
C LEU A 28 14.92 0.61 -23.67
N PHE A 29 14.05 1.35 -22.97
CA PHE A 29 13.70 2.74 -23.32
C PHE A 29 14.02 3.78 -22.24
N GLN A 30 14.49 3.37 -21.06
CA GLN A 30 14.93 4.26 -19.97
C GLN A 30 13.89 5.33 -19.60
N PHE A 31 12.69 4.89 -19.20
CA PHE A 31 11.61 5.80 -18.80
C PHE A 31 12.04 6.83 -17.75
N ASP A 32 11.52 8.06 -17.86
CA ASP A 32 11.56 9.02 -16.76
C ASP A 32 10.58 8.62 -15.65
N LEU A 33 11.09 7.89 -14.67
CA LEU A 33 10.32 7.41 -13.51
C LEU A 33 9.72 8.55 -12.68
N LYS A 34 10.32 9.75 -12.71
CA LYS A 34 9.81 10.91 -11.95
C LYS A 34 8.53 11.43 -12.60
N THR A 35 8.49 11.50 -13.92
CA THR A 35 7.29 11.91 -14.67
C THR A 35 6.17 10.89 -14.50
N LEU A 36 6.46 9.58 -14.65
CA LEU A 36 5.45 8.53 -14.41
C LEU A 36 4.90 8.58 -12.98
N SER A 37 5.77 8.73 -11.98
CA SER A 37 5.34 8.84 -10.58
C SER A 37 4.47 10.09 -10.34
N ARG A 38 4.77 11.22 -10.99
CA ARG A 38 3.95 12.43 -10.88
C ARG A 38 2.58 12.23 -11.52
N LEU A 39 2.49 11.61 -12.69
CA LEU A 39 1.20 11.29 -13.30
C LEU A 39 0.36 10.40 -12.39
N LEU A 40 0.96 9.35 -11.83
CA LEU A 40 0.27 8.48 -10.87
C LEU A 40 -0.27 9.27 -9.68
N THR A 41 0.57 10.08 -9.03
CA THR A 41 0.19 10.82 -7.82
C THR A 41 -0.82 11.94 -8.06
N TYR A 42 -0.70 12.68 -9.17
CA TYR A 42 -1.48 13.92 -9.39
C TYR A 42 -2.66 13.76 -10.34
N LEU A 43 -2.70 12.71 -11.15
CA LEU A 43 -3.79 12.45 -12.09
C LEU A 43 -4.51 11.15 -11.76
N PHE A 44 -3.82 10.01 -11.85
CA PHE A 44 -4.49 8.72 -11.79
C PHE A 44 -5.05 8.40 -10.41
N LEU A 45 -4.23 8.50 -9.34
CA LEU A 45 -4.65 8.14 -7.99
C LEU A 45 -5.85 9.00 -7.51
N PRO A 46 -5.82 10.34 -7.65
CA PRO A 46 -6.97 11.18 -7.29
C PRO A 46 -8.23 10.79 -8.06
N THR A 47 -8.14 10.54 -9.37
CA THR A 47 -9.29 10.14 -10.18
C THR A 47 -9.86 8.78 -9.78
N VAL A 48 -9.01 7.78 -9.52
CA VAL A 48 -9.47 6.46 -9.05
C VAL A 48 -10.20 6.57 -7.72
N ILE A 49 -9.66 7.34 -6.78
CA ILE A 49 -10.26 7.54 -5.45
C ILE A 49 -11.62 8.22 -5.58
N PHE A 50 -11.67 9.33 -6.31
CA PHE A 50 -12.90 10.06 -6.56
C PHE A 50 -13.96 9.15 -7.18
N ALA A 51 -13.60 8.45 -8.27
CA ALA A 51 -14.53 7.59 -8.99
C ALA A 51 -15.07 6.45 -8.13
N ASN A 52 -14.22 5.83 -7.30
CA ASN A 52 -14.67 4.77 -6.40
C ASN A 52 -15.58 5.29 -5.29
N ILE A 53 -15.24 6.40 -4.63
CA ILE A 53 -16.10 6.96 -3.57
C ILE A 53 -17.44 7.43 -4.14
N TYR A 54 -17.41 8.03 -5.34
CA TYR A 54 -18.63 8.48 -6.01
C TYR A 54 -19.59 7.34 -6.37
N GLN A 55 -19.06 6.16 -6.72
CA GLN A 55 -19.85 5.01 -7.18
C GLN A 55 -20.27 4.05 -6.06
N ASN A 56 -19.60 4.05 -4.90
CA ASN A 56 -19.78 3.00 -3.88
C ASN A 56 -20.44 3.54 -2.61
N ASP A 57 -21.40 2.78 -2.09
CA ASP A 57 -22.07 3.08 -0.82
C ASP A 57 -21.12 2.86 0.35
N MET A 58 -20.61 3.95 0.93
CA MET A 58 -19.79 3.91 2.14
C MET A 58 -20.57 4.44 3.34
N THR A 59 -21.09 3.54 4.16
CA THR A 59 -21.81 3.91 5.38
C THR A 59 -20.84 4.36 6.48
N PRO A 60 -21.21 5.32 7.36
CA PRO A 60 -20.36 5.74 8.47
C PRO A 60 -19.93 4.61 9.42
N SER A 61 -20.78 3.60 9.61
CA SER A 61 -20.47 2.42 10.41
C SER A 61 -19.31 1.61 9.81
N LEU A 62 -19.32 1.42 8.49
CA LEU A 62 -18.23 0.77 7.76
C LEU A 62 -16.92 1.54 7.91
N LEU A 63 -16.98 2.88 7.87
CA LEU A 63 -15.78 3.71 8.03
C LEU A 63 -15.16 3.54 9.43
N LEU A 64 -16.00 3.48 10.47
CA LEU A 64 -15.56 3.29 11.85
C LEU A 64 -14.96 1.90 12.07
N GLU A 65 -15.58 0.86 11.51
CA GLU A 65 -15.10 -0.52 11.62
C GLU A 65 -13.72 -0.68 10.97
N ILE A 66 -13.57 -0.21 9.72
CA ILE A 66 -12.29 -0.22 8.99
C ILE A 66 -11.24 0.62 9.70
N GLY A 67 -11.61 1.84 10.13
CA GLY A 67 -10.71 2.75 10.84
C GLY A 67 -10.22 2.18 12.17
N GLY A 68 -11.10 1.53 12.93
CA GLY A 68 -10.77 0.85 14.19
C GLY A 68 -9.78 -0.29 13.98
N PHE A 69 -10.05 -1.17 13.02
CA PHE A 69 -9.13 -2.24 12.63
C PHE A 69 -7.74 -1.69 12.27
N LEU A 70 -7.69 -0.69 11.39
CA LEU A 70 -6.44 -0.12 10.88
C LEU A 70 -5.61 0.53 11.99
N LEU A 71 -6.27 1.24 12.91
CA LEU A 71 -5.61 1.85 14.07
C LEU A 71 -5.01 0.79 14.99
N ILE A 72 -5.78 -0.25 15.34
CA ILE A 72 -5.32 -1.33 16.20
C ILE A 72 -4.14 -2.06 15.55
N GLN A 73 -4.26 -2.40 14.26
CA GLN A 73 -3.19 -3.06 13.52
C GLN A 73 -1.92 -2.21 13.47
N PHE A 74 -2.05 -0.91 13.22
CA PHE A 74 -0.94 0.04 13.25
C PHE A 74 -0.24 0.06 14.61
N LEU A 75 -1.01 0.15 15.71
CA LEU A 75 -0.45 0.18 17.06
C LEU A 75 0.26 -1.14 17.41
N LEU A 76 -0.32 -2.29 17.06
CA LEU A 76 0.29 -3.60 17.27
C LEU A 76 1.61 -3.73 16.50
N LEU A 77 1.61 -3.40 15.20
CA LEU A 77 2.82 -3.46 14.38
C LEU A 77 3.88 -2.46 14.85
N GLY A 78 3.49 -1.26 15.24
CA GLY A 78 4.38 -0.25 15.78
C GLY A 78 5.03 -0.72 17.09
N ALA A 79 4.25 -1.33 17.99
CA ALA A 79 4.75 -1.88 19.25
C ALA A 79 5.71 -3.05 19.00
N LEU A 80 5.33 -4.01 18.16
CA LEU A 80 6.19 -5.16 17.82
C LEU A 80 7.50 -4.70 17.17
N ALA A 81 7.43 -3.80 16.18
CA ALA A 81 8.62 -3.27 15.52
C ALA A 81 9.52 -2.49 16.50
N HIS A 82 8.92 -1.75 17.44
CA HIS A 82 9.68 -1.06 18.49
C HIS A 82 10.40 -2.04 19.43
N VAL A 83 9.70 -3.07 19.91
CA VAL A 83 10.26 -4.10 20.78
C VAL A 83 11.39 -4.85 20.08
N THR A 84 11.18 -5.28 18.83
CA THR A 84 12.22 -5.95 18.03
C THR A 84 13.46 -5.07 17.85
N ALA A 85 13.28 -3.79 17.50
CA ALA A 85 14.42 -2.88 17.34
C ALA A 85 15.21 -2.70 18.65
N LYS A 86 14.53 -2.67 19.80
CA LYS A 86 15.16 -2.56 21.13
C LYS A 86 15.92 -3.84 21.50
N ILE A 87 15.31 -5.02 21.30
CA ILE A 87 15.95 -6.32 21.57
C ILE A 87 17.20 -6.51 20.71
N MET A 88 17.13 -6.13 19.44
CA MET A 88 18.24 -6.21 18.50
C MET A 88 19.28 -5.09 18.67
N LYS A 89 19.08 -4.17 19.63
CA LYS A 89 19.98 -3.04 19.92
C LYS A 89 20.32 -2.21 18.67
N MET A 90 19.34 -2.00 17.79
CA MET A 90 19.53 -1.19 16.59
C MET A 90 19.85 0.25 16.99
N ASP A 91 20.81 0.88 16.31
CA ASP A 91 21.04 2.32 16.47
C ASP A 91 19.80 3.12 16.03
N LYS A 92 19.80 4.43 16.32
CA LYS A 92 18.67 5.31 16.08
C LYS A 92 18.23 5.33 14.60
N LYS A 93 19.18 5.35 13.66
CA LYS A 93 18.90 5.44 12.22
C LYS A 93 18.37 4.11 11.69
N LEU A 94 18.98 2.99 12.09
CA LEU A 94 18.50 1.66 11.70
C LEU A 94 17.12 1.36 12.30
N SER A 95 16.92 1.70 13.58
CA SER A 95 15.64 1.53 14.28
C SER A 95 14.50 2.27 13.58
N ALA A 96 14.73 3.53 13.18
CA ALA A 96 13.73 4.32 12.46
C ALA A 96 13.37 3.66 11.11
N THR A 97 14.38 3.26 10.35
CA THR A 97 14.23 2.63 9.03
C THR A 97 13.50 1.28 9.13
N PHE A 98 13.89 0.45 10.10
CA PHE A 98 13.26 -0.84 10.39
C PHE A 98 11.77 -0.68 10.73
N LYS A 99 11.44 0.21 11.67
CA LYS A 99 10.04 0.46 12.08
C LYS A 99 9.18 0.91 10.91
N ASN A 100 9.66 1.85 10.11
CA ASN A 100 8.95 2.30 8.91
C ASN A 100 8.75 1.15 7.91
N SER A 101 9.74 0.27 7.76
CA SER A 101 9.66 -0.89 6.86
C SER A 101 8.60 -1.90 7.30
N VAL A 102 8.43 -2.11 8.60
CA VAL A 102 7.40 -3.03 9.13
C VAL A 102 6.01 -2.39 9.11
N VAL A 103 5.89 -1.12 9.49
CA VAL A 103 4.59 -0.48 9.72
C VAL A 103 3.95 0.06 8.43
N LEU A 104 4.75 0.62 7.52
CA LEU A 104 4.27 1.24 6.29
C LEU A 104 4.22 0.21 5.16
N ASN A 105 3.08 0.10 4.49
CA ASN A 105 2.92 -0.77 3.33
C ASN A 105 2.75 0.01 2.02
N ASN A 106 2.94 -0.67 0.89
CA ASN A 106 2.73 -0.11 -0.44
C ASN A 106 1.25 -0.23 -0.87
N SER A 107 0.33 0.27 -0.05
CA SER A 107 -1.12 0.19 -0.29
C SER A 107 -1.59 0.90 -1.56
N GLY A 108 -0.92 1.97 -1.99
CA GLY A 108 -1.28 2.72 -3.19
C GLY A 108 -0.74 2.10 -4.48
N ASN A 109 0.60 2.05 -4.65
CA ASN A 109 1.19 1.67 -5.93
C ASN A 109 1.15 0.16 -6.21
N PHE A 110 1.06 -0.67 -5.16
CA PHE A 110 0.95 -2.12 -5.28
C PHE A 110 -0.43 -2.61 -4.83
N GLY A 111 -0.86 -2.18 -3.64
CA GLY A 111 -2.08 -2.68 -3.02
C GLY A 111 -3.37 -2.37 -3.79
N LEU A 112 -3.50 -1.16 -4.35
CA LEU A 112 -4.70 -0.76 -5.09
C LEU A 112 -4.84 -1.54 -6.41
N PRO A 113 -3.82 -1.66 -7.28
CA PRO A 113 -3.86 -2.55 -8.44
C PRO A 113 -4.22 -4.00 -8.10
N VAL A 114 -3.60 -4.57 -7.06
CA VAL A 114 -3.88 -5.95 -6.64
C VAL A 114 -5.31 -6.10 -6.15
N SER A 115 -5.79 -5.18 -5.31
CA SER A 115 -7.17 -5.21 -4.82
C SER A 115 -8.19 -5.11 -5.95
N GLN A 116 -7.95 -4.22 -6.93
CA GLN A 116 -8.80 -4.11 -8.11
C GLN A 116 -8.90 -5.43 -8.89
N LEU A 117 -7.82 -6.22 -8.97
CA LEU A 117 -7.86 -7.55 -9.60
C LEU A 117 -8.57 -8.60 -8.75
N VAL A 118 -8.34 -8.60 -7.43
CA VAL A 118 -8.95 -9.58 -6.52
C VAL A 118 -10.47 -9.38 -6.43
N PHE A 119 -10.89 -8.11 -6.39
CA PHE A 119 -12.26 -7.71 -6.13
C PHE A 119 -12.99 -7.17 -7.37
N GLN A 120 -12.56 -7.54 -8.59
CA GLN A 120 -13.21 -7.11 -9.84
C GLN A 120 -14.74 -7.35 -9.83
N ALA A 121 -15.18 -8.46 -9.24
CA ALA A 121 -16.59 -8.83 -9.14
C ALA A 121 -17.30 -8.24 -7.91
N ASN A 122 -16.57 -7.58 -7.00
CA ASN A 122 -17.12 -7.05 -5.75
C ASN A 122 -16.50 -5.67 -5.39
N PRO A 123 -17.11 -4.57 -5.85
CA PRO A 123 -16.60 -3.20 -5.66
C PRO A 123 -16.34 -2.78 -4.21
N VAL A 124 -16.97 -3.44 -3.23
CA VAL A 124 -16.75 -3.17 -1.80
C VAL A 124 -15.30 -3.38 -1.41
N GLY A 125 -14.65 -4.45 -1.89
CA GLY A 125 -13.25 -4.74 -1.54
C GLY A 125 -12.26 -3.68 -2.07
N ALA A 126 -12.52 -3.13 -3.27
CA ALA A 126 -11.75 -2.02 -3.81
C ALA A 126 -11.95 -0.73 -2.98
N SER A 127 -13.18 -0.47 -2.53
CA SER A 127 -13.50 0.66 -1.65
C SER A 127 -12.81 0.57 -0.30
N VAL A 128 -12.81 -0.61 0.33
CA VAL A 128 -12.05 -0.89 1.56
C VAL A 128 -10.56 -0.61 1.33
N GLN A 129 -10.01 -1.04 0.19
CA GLN A 129 -8.60 -0.79 -0.12
C GLN A 129 -8.26 0.70 -0.24
N ILE A 130 -9.17 1.52 -0.78
CA ILE A 130 -8.97 2.97 -0.83
C ILE A 130 -8.89 3.55 0.58
N MET A 131 -9.71 3.06 1.51
CA MET A 131 -9.63 3.46 2.91
C MET A 131 -8.32 3.04 3.58
N VAL A 132 -7.86 1.81 3.33
CA VAL A 132 -6.55 1.34 3.80
C VAL A 132 -5.44 2.25 3.29
N MET A 133 -5.48 2.60 1.99
CA MET A 133 -4.51 3.50 1.38
C MET A 133 -4.55 4.91 1.97
N MET A 134 -5.74 5.45 2.25
CA MET A 134 -5.90 6.76 2.89
C MET A 134 -5.28 6.78 4.29
N PHE A 135 -5.64 5.78 5.09
CA PHE A 135 -5.07 5.60 6.42
C PHE A 135 -3.54 5.47 6.35
N GLN A 136 -3.03 4.63 5.45
CA GLN A 136 -1.59 4.46 5.26
C GLN A 136 -0.89 5.73 4.77
N ASN A 137 -1.53 6.57 3.96
CA ASN A 137 -0.99 7.89 3.60
C ASN A 137 -0.86 8.80 4.81
N ILE A 138 -1.90 8.87 5.66
CA ILE A 138 -1.85 9.63 6.92
C ILE A 138 -0.68 9.12 7.77
N ILE A 139 -0.60 7.81 8.02
CA ILE A 139 0.48 7.22 8.83
C ILE A 139 1.86 7.47 8.20
N THR A 140 1.98 7.39 6.87
CA THR A 140 3.23 7.64 6.14
C THR A 140 3.74 9.06 6.37
N TYR A 141 2.90 10.07 6.18
CA TYR A 141 3.31 11.49 6.27
C TYR A 141 3.24 12.07 7.69
N THR A 142 2.72 11.31 8.65
CA THR A 142 2.79 11.62 10.09
C THR A 142 3.88 10.80 10.76
N TYR A 143 3.53 9.61 11.25
CA TYR A 143 4.43 8.69 11.94
C TYR A 143 5.68 8.36 11.12
N GLY A 144 5.52 7.95 9.85
CA GLY A 144 6.63 7.50 9.02
C GLY A 144 7.69 8.58 8.80
N LEU A 145 7.24 9.76 8.38
CA LEU A 145 8.09 10.93 8.17
C LEU A 145 8.71 11.41 9.49
N MET A 146 7.91 11.55 10.56
CA MET A 146 8.40 12.00 11.87
C MET A 146 9.43 11.03 12.45
N ASN A 147 9.20 9.72 12.34
CA ASN A 147 10.11 8.69 12.81
C ASN A 147 11.46 8.76 12.06
N ALA A 148 11.44 8.94 10.74
CA ALA A 148 12.67 9.15 9.97
C ALA A 148 13.38 10.46 10.34
N ALA A 149 12.64 11.57 10.42
CA ALA A 149 13.19 12.90 10.76
C ALA A 149 13.70 13.01 12.20
N SER A 150 13.17 12.18 13.12
CA SER A 150 13.57 12.17 14.53
C SER A 150 15.06 11.85 14.72
N THR A 151 15.67 11.15 13.77
CA THR A 151 17.10 10.79 13.75
C THR A 151 18.00 12.02 13.83
N GLU A 152 17.66 13.08 13.08
CA GLU A 152 18.35 14.38 13.05
C GLU A 152 17.83 15.40 14.09
N GLY A 153 16.90 15.02 14.96
CA GLY A 153 16.27 15.96 15.91
C GLY A 153 15.23 16.91 15.29
N LYS A 154 14.83 16.67 14.03
CA LYS A 154 13.87 17.51 13.27
C LYS A 154 12.46 16.88 13.19
N GLY A 155 12.01 16.25 14.28
CA GLY A 155 10.77 15.47 14.33
C GLY A 155 9.49 16.31 14.41
N THR A 156 9.20 17.17 13.43
CA THR A 156 7.94 17.92 13.37
C THR A 156 6.94 17.29 12.40
N MET A 157 5.67 17.26 12.79
CA MET A 157 4.58 16.83 11.92
C MET A 157 4.45 17.82 10.75
N ASN A 158 4.66 17.34 9.52
CA ASN A 158 4.55 18.20 8.35
C ASN A 158 3.12 18.20 7.81
N LEU A 159 2.22 18.86 8.54
CA LEU A 159 0.80 18.96 8.17
C LEU A 159 0.61 19.59 6.78
N LYS A 160 1.54 20.46 6.36
CA LYS A 160 1.53 21.06 5.01
C LYS A 160 1.67 20.02 3.91
N GLU A 161 2.48 18.97 4.09
CA GLU A 161 2.64 17.94 3.05
C GLU A 161 1.39 17.06 2.94
N ILE A 162 0.73 16.77 4.05
CA ILE A 162 -0.57 16.06 4.05
C ILE A 162 -1.62 16.89 3.30
N LEU A 163 -1.74 18.17 3.64
CA LEU A 163 -2.71 19.07 3.00
C LEU A 163 -2.41 19.31 1.52
N LYS A 164 -1.15 19.18 1.07
CA LYS A 164 -0.80 19.27 -0.35
C LYS A 164 -1.10 18.00 -1.14
N THR A 165 -1.46 16.89 -0.49
CA THR A 165 -1.72 15.65 -1.21
C THR A 165 -3.02 15.76 -2.02
N PRO A 166 -3.00 15.55 -3.35
CA PRO A 166 -4.20 15.66 -4.20
C PRO A 166 -5.26 14.61 -3.83
N ILE A 167 -4.81 13.51 -3.23
CA ILE A 167 -5.59 12.38 -2.71
C ILE A 167 -6.65 12.85 -1.71
N LEU A 168 -6.27 13.73 -0.78
CA LEU A 168 -7.19 14.25 0.25
C LEU A 168 -8.35 15.01 -0.38
N TYR A 169 -8.07 15.85 -1.37
CA TYR A 169 -9.08 16.62 -2.08
C TYR A 169 -10.02 15.74 -2.91
N ALA A 170 -9.47 14.74 -3.61
CA ALA A 170 -10.28 13.77 -4.35
C ALA A 170 -11.25 13.00 -3.44
N LEU A 171 -10.81 12.62 -2.24
CA LEU A 171 -11.66 11.98 -1.25
C LEU A 171 -12.79 12.88 -0.78
N VAL A 172 -12.47 14.13 -0.41
CA VAL A 172 -13.48 15.11 0.02
C VAL A 172 -14.49 15.36 -1.10
N LEU A 173 -14.02 15.58 -2.33
CA LEU A 173 -14.89 15.76 -3.48
C LEU A 173 -15.76 14.52 -3.75
N GLY A 174 -15.19 13.31 -3.63
CA GLY A 174 -15.92 12.05 -3.79
C GLY A 174 -17.07 11.95 -2.80
N PHE A 175 -16.82 12.19 -1.51
CA PHE A 175 -17.86 12.16 -0.48
C PHE A 175 -18.89 13.26 -0.65
N LEU A 176 -18.49 14.46 -1.05
CA LEU A 176 -19.44 15.55 -1.31
C LEU A 176 -20.36 15.19 -2.48
N PHE A 177 -19.80 14.72 -3.60
CA PHE A 177 -20.59 14.35 -4.77
C PHE A 177 -21.51 13.17 -4.51
N TYR A 178 -21.01 12.15 -3.78
CA TYR A 178 -21.82 11.02 -3.35
C TYR A 178 -22.94 11.45 -2.38
N GLY A 179 -22.58 12.17 -1.31
CA GLY A 179 -23.51 12.54 -0.23
C GLY A 179 -24.60 13.52 -0.66
N PHE A 180 -24.29 14.45 -1.56
CA PHE A 180 -25.27 15.37 -2.15
C PHE A 180 -25.94 14.81 -3.42
N GLN A 181 -25.62 13.57 -3.81
CA GLN A 181 -26.11 12.93 -5.02
C GLN A 181 -25.94 13.81 -6.27
N ILE A 182 -24.82 14.51 -6.38
CA ILE A 182 -24.54 15.43 -7.49
C ILE A 182 -24.36 14.59 -8.77
N PRO A 183 -25.23 14.72 -9.79
CA PRO A 183 -25.09 13.94 -11.01
C PRO A 183 -23.91 14.46 -11.85
N ILE A 184 -23.03 13.56 -12.29
CA ILE A 184 -21.95 13.88 -13.21
C ILE A 184 -22.40 13.54 -14.64
N PRO A 185 -22.46 14.51 -15.56
CA PRO A 185 -22.81 14.24 -16.95
C PRO A 185 -21.86 13.23 -17.59
N GLY A 186 -22.40 12.34 -18.45
CA GLY A 186 -21.63 11.25 -19.07
C GLY A 186 -20.36 11.72 -19.79
N PHE A 187 -20.40 12.88 -20.46
CA PHE A 187 -19.24 13.44 -21.17
C PHE A 187 -18.07 13.84 -20.25
N ILE A 188 -18.33 14.08 -18.96
CA ILE A 188 -17.30 14.31 -17.92
C ILE A 188 -16.91 12.97 -17.29
N TRP A 189 -17.91 12.11 -17.06
CA TRP A 189 -17.70 10.85 -16.36
C TRP A 189 -16.87 9.85 -17.16
N THR A 190 -17.14 9.66 -18.44
CA THR A 190 -16.41 8.73 -19.31
C THR A 190 -14.89 8.96 -19.30
N PRO A 191 -14.36 10.18 -19.50
CA PRO A 191 -12.90 10.38 -19.44
C PRO A 191 -12.33 10.17 -18.03
N LEU A 192 -13.07 10.51 -16.96
CA LEU A 192 -12.64 10.20 -15.59
C LEU A 192 -12.53 8.68 -15.38
N GLN A 193 -13.50 7.93 -15.88
CA GLN A 193 -13.49 6.47 -15.79
C GLN A 193 -12.34 5.87 -16.61
N ASN A 194 -12.09 6.36 -17.82
CA ASN A 194 -10.94 5.93 -18.63
C ASN A 194 -9.59 6.15 -17.90
N ILE A 195 -9.44 7.29 -17.21
CA ILE A 195 -8.25 7.56 -16.39
C ILE A 195 -8.18 6.56 -15.22
N ALA A 196 -9.31 6.33 -14.53
CA ALA A 196 -9.35 5.40 -13.41
C ALA A 196 -9.00 3.96 -13.83
N ASP A 197 -9.51 3.50 -14.97
CA ASP A 197 -9.27 2.16 -15.50
C ASP A 197 -7.81 1.97 -15.97
N ALA A 198 -7.19 3.02 -16.50
CA ALA A 198 -5.79 3.01 -16.91
C ALA A 198 -4.80 2.95 -15.72
N PHE A 199 -5.22 3.34 -14.51
CA PHE A 199 -4.34 3.42 -13.34
C PHE A 199 -3.63 2.10 -13.06
N LEU A 200 -4.35 0.97 -13.05
CA LEU A 200 -3.79 -0.34 -12.72
C LEU A 200 -2.59 -0.67 -13.61
N ALA A 201 -2.76 -0.51 -14.93
CA ALA A 201 -1.73 -0.81 -15.90
C ALA A 201 -0.52 0.11 -15.74
N VAL A 202 -0.74 1.43 -15.64
CA VAL A 202 0.34 2.43 -15.52
C VAL A 202 1.08 2.27 -14.19
N ALA A 203 0.37 1.99 -13.09
CA ALA A 203 0.95 1.81 -11.76
C ALA A 203 1.89 0.60 -11.72
N LEU A 204 1.45 -0.54 -12.25
CA LEU A 204 2.25 -1.77 -12.27
C LEU A 204 3.42 -1.68 -13.24
N LEU A 205 3.25 -1.09 -14.44
CA LEU A 205 4.36 -0.82 -15.35
C LEU A 205 5.41 0.09 -14.70
N THR A 206 4.97 1.15 -14.02
CA THR A 206 5.86 2.09 -13.33
C THR A 206 6.59 1.41 -12.18
N LEU A 207 5.89 0.58 -11.39
CA LEU A 207 6.52 -0.17 -10.30
C LEU A 207 7.55 -1.19 -10.83
N GLY A 208 7.25 -1.85 -11.95
CA GLY A 208 8.18 -2.73 -12.65
C GLY A 208 9.44 -2.00 -13.10
N ALA A 209 9.27 -0.82 -13.70
CA ALA A 209 10.35 0.04 -14.11
C ALA A 209 11.24 0.47 -12.92
N GLN A 210 10.65 0.75 -11.75
CA GLN A 210 11.38 1.12 -10.53
C GLN A 210 12.26 -0.01 -9.98
N VAL A 211 11.94 -1.28 -10.25
CA VAL A 211 12.71 -2.44 -9.78
C VAL A 211 13.59 -3.06 -10.86
N ALA A 212 13.74 -2.40 -12.01
CA ALA A 212 14.47 -2.93 -13.16
C ALA A 212 15.97 -3.13 -12.93
N TYR A 213 16.58 -2.37 -12.02
CA TYR A 213 18.01 -2.40 -11.70
C TYR A 213 18.22 -2.60 -10.20
N PRO A 214 17.98 -3.81 -9.68
CA PRO A 214 18.16 -4.10 -8.26
C PRO A 214 19.66 -4.03 -7.90
N LYS A 215 20.01 -3.27 -6.87
CA LYS A 215 21.32 -3.38 -6.20
C LYS A 215 21.12 -4.12 -4.89
N LEU A 216 21.58 -5.38 -4.82
CA LEU A 216 21.34 -6.28 -3.69
C LEU A 216 22.67 -6.63 -3.03
N GLU A 217 22.94 -6.07 -1.86
CA GLU A 217 24.22 -6.20 -1.15
C GLU A 217 24.03 -6.08 0.37
N ASN A 218 24.84 -6.81 1.15
CA ASN A 218 24.97 -6.64 2.61
C ASN A 218 23.66 -6.78 3.42
N PHE A 219 22.99 -7.93 3.34
CA PHE A 219 21.80 -8.22 4.15
C PHE A 219 22.14 -8.43 5.63
N SER A 220 21.57 -7.60 6.51
CA SER A 220 21.74 -7.71 7.96
C SER A 220 20.64 -8.58 8.62
N PRO A 221 20.82 -9.06 9.86
CA PRO A 221 19.73 -9.71 10.58
C PRO A 221 18.47 -8.83 10.71
N ALA A 222 18.66 -7.51 10.85
CA ALA A 222 17.57 -6.54 10.88
C ALA A 222 16.78 -6.52 9.56
N PHE A 223 17.42 -6.87 8.44
CA PHE A 223 16.79 -6.91 7.12
C PHE A 223 15.79 -8.05 7.05
N PHE A 224 16.21 -9.25 7.41
CA PHE A 224 15.34 -10.43 7.44
C PHE A 224 14.21 -10.28 8.45
N MET A 225 14.48 -9.69 9.62
CA MET A 225 13.44 -9.39 10.61
C MET A 225 12.42 -8.37 10.09
N GLY A 226 12.86 -7.39 9.30
CA GLY A 226 11.96 -6.41 8.67
C GLY A 226 11.05 -7.09 7.64
N LEU A 227 11.62 -7.95 6.79
CA LEU A 227 10.87 -8.75 5.82
C LEU A 227 9.84 -9.64 6.51
N ALA A 228 10.24 -10.39 7.53
CA ALA A 228 9.33 -11.23 8.30
C ALA A 228 8.24 -10.40 9.00
N GLY A 229 8.62 -9.25 9.56
CA GLY A 229 7.69 -8.29 10.17
C GLY A 229 6.58 -7.85 9.21
N ARG A 230 6.93 -7.51 7.97
CA ARG A 230 5.96 -7.04 6.97
C ARG A 230 5.17 -8.17 6.30
N LEU A 231 5.85 -9.24 5.90
CA LEU A 231 5.26 -10.29 5.05
C LEU A 231 4.66 -11.46 5.85
N ILE A 232 4.94 -11.57 7.14
CA ILE A 232 4.43 -12.68 7.96
C ILE A 232 3.71 -12.13 9.18
N VAL A 233 4.39 -11.32 10.00
CA VAL A 233 3.82 -10.81 11.25
C VAL A 233 2.61 -9.92 10.98
N ALA A 234 2.64 -9.07 9.95
CA ALA A 234 1.51 -8.19 9.66
C ALA A 234 0.22 -8.89 9.19
N PRO A 235 0.27 -9.92 8.32
CA PRO A 235 -0.88 -10.80 8.11
C PRO A 235 -1.37 -11.51 9.37
N LEU A 236 -0.47 -12.01 10.20
CA LEU A 236 -0.86 -12.70 11.42
C LEU A 236 -1.55 -11.76 12.43
N THR A 237 -1.06 -10.52 12.57
CA THR A 237 -1.73 -9.53 13.42
C THR A 237 -3.06 -9.07 12.83
N ALA A 238 -3.17 -8.93 11.51
CA ALA A 238 -4.45 -8.66 10.85
C ALA A 238 -5.47 -9.76 11.15
N LEU A 239 -5.08 -11.02 10.96
CA LEU A 239 -5.93 -12.17 11.22
C LEU A 239 -6.39 -12.19 12.68
N ALA A 240 -5.46 -11.96 13.62
CA ALA A 240 -5.80 -11.90 15.04
C ALA A 240 -6.81 -10.80 15.37
N VAL A 241 -6.65 -9.59 14.79
CA VAL A 241 -7.60 -8.49 15.01
C VAL A 241 -8.94 -8.81 14.36
N ILE A 242 -8.97 -9.30 13.12
CA ILE A 242 -10.22 -9.69 12.43
C ILE A 242 -10.98 -10.73 13.24
N SER A 243 -10.31 -11.79 13.69
CA SER A 243 -10.92 -12.84 14.51
C SER A 243 -11.41 -12.34 15.86
N LEU A 244 -10.67 -11.44 16.51
CA LEU A 244 -11.06 -10.87 17.82
C LEU A 244 -12.32 -10.00 17.72
N PHE A 245 -12.45 -9.24 16.64
CA PHE A 245 -13.59 -8.36 16.41
C PHE A 245 -14.75 -9.04 15.67
N GLY A 246 -14.58 -10.32 15.28
CA GLY A 246 -15.60 -11.07 14.55
C GLY A 246 -15.95 -10.47 13.19
N MET A 247 -14.99 -9.82 12.53
CA MET A 247 -15.20 -9.24 11.20
C MET A 247 -15.31 -10.36 10.17
N ASP A 248 -16.19 -10.21 9.19
CA ASP A 248 -16.47 -11.25 8.19
C ASP A 248 -16.71 -10.67 6.78
N GLY A 249 -16.82 -11.57 5.80
CA GLY A 249 -17.13 -11.26 4.41
C GLY A 249 -16.06 -10.42 3.73
N THR A 250 -16.47 -9.64 2.71
CA THR A 250 -15.55 -8.93 1.82
C THR A 250 -14.66 -7.91 2.54
N ILE A 251 -15.14 -7.32 3.64
CA ILE A 251 -14.38 -6.35 4.42
C ILE A 251 -13.20 -7.04 5.12
N ALA A 252 -13.45 -8.14 5.82
CA ALA A 252 -12.41 -8.96 6.45
C ALA A 252 -11.42 -9.49 5.40
N GLN A 253 -11.91 -9.97 4.25
CA GLN A 253 -11.04 -10.40 3.15
C GLN A 253 -10.12 -9.27 2.67
N ALA A 254 -10.67 -8.09 2.41
CA ALA A 254 -9.91 -6.95 1.90
C ALA A 254 -8.86 -6.46 2.90
N LEU A 255 -9.21 -6.36 4.19
CA LEU A 255 -8.28 -5.96 5.24
C LEU A 255 -7.17 -6.99 5.46
N PHE A 256 -7.52 -8.28 5.42
CA PHE A 256 -6.53 -9.35 5.54
C PHE A 256 -5.57 -9.35 4.36
N ILE A 257 -6.07 -9.27 3.12
CA ILE A 257 -5.22 -9.16 1.93
C ILE A 257 -4.34 -7.91 2.00
N ALA A 258 -4.90 -6.76 2.42
CA ALA A 258 -4.14 -5.52 2.48
C ALA A 258 -2.98 -5.54 3.49
N SER A 259 -3.10 -6.38 4.51
CA SER A 259 -2.00 -6.61 5.46
C SER A 259 -0.83 -7.40 4.87
N ALA A 260 -1.02 -8.10 3.76
CA ALA A 260 0.03 -8.88 3.08
C ALA A 260 0.88 -8.05 2.11
N PHE A 261 0.52 -6.79 1.89
CA PHE A 261 1.23 -5.94 0.95
C PHE A 261 2.67 -5.66 1.38
N PRO A 262 3.58 -5.47 0.40
CA PRO A 262 4.99 -5.26 0.66
C PRO A 262 5.25 -3.91 1.33
N MET A 263 6.51 -3.69 1.70
CA MET A 263 6.95 -2.46 2.34
C MET A 263 6.71 -1.24 1.45
N SER A 264 6.40 -0.11 2.07
CA SER A 264 6.12 1.14 1.35
C SER A 264 7.36 1.68 0.62
N ARG A 265 7.21 2.07 -0.64
CA ARG A 265 8.23 2.87 -1.37
C ARG A 265 8.65 4.13 -0.60
N ASN A 266 7.72 4.73 0.15
CA ASN A 266 7.98 5.96 0.89
C ASN A 266 8.96 5.74 2.05
N SER A 267 9.07 4.52 2.60
CA SER A 267 10.06 4.23 3.65
C SER A 267 11.48 4.39 3.12
N ALA A 268 11.77 3.91 1.91
CA ALA A 268 13.05 4.09 1.23
C ALA A 268 13.30 5.56 0.87
N GLN A 269 12.28 6.30 0.46
CA GLN A 269 12.41 7.73 0.18
C GLN A 269 12.75 8.54 1.43
N PHE A 270 12.15 8.24 2.59
CA PHE A 270 12.48 8.91 3.84
C PHE A 270 13.86 8.50 4.37
N ALA A 271 14.22 7.23 4.21
CA ALA A 271 15.56 6.74 4.52
C ALA A 271 16.63 7.54 3.76
N LEU A 272 16.45 7.72 2.45
CA LEU A 272 17.31 8.56 1.61
C LEU A 272 17.32 10.03 2.06
N MET A 273 16.15 10.62 2.29
CA MET A 273 16.01 12.04 2.64
C MET A 273 16.73 12.43 3.94
N TYR A 274 16.73 11.55 4.94
CA TYR A 274 17.31 11.79 6.27
C TYR A 274 18.58 10.97 6.53
N ASP A 275 19.18 10.44 5.48
CA ASP A 275 20.40 9.64 5.55
C ASP A 275 20.37 8.49 6.58
N ASN A 276 19.30 7.70 6.53
CA ASN A 276 19.05 6.58 7.44
C ASN A 276 19.08 5.26 6.67
N TYR A 277 20.20 4.51 6.70
CA TYR A 277 20.27 3.14 6.16
C TYR A 277 19.57 2.99 4.79
N GLN A 278 19.92 3.88 3.86
CA GLN A 278 19.21 4.06 2.59
C GLN A 278 19.21 2.79 1.73
N GLU A 279 20.36 2.12 1.68
CA GLU A 279 20.55 0.86 0.95
C GLU A 279 19.67 -0.26 1.51
N TYR A 280 19.64 -0.41 2.84
CA TYR A 280 18.75 -1.34 3.51
C TYR A 280 17.30 -1.11 3.10
N ALA A 281 16.84 0.14 3.15
CA ALA A 281 15.43 0.46 2.91
C ALA A 281 15.03 0.20 1.46
N ALA A 282 15.88 0.61 0.51
CA ALA A 282 15.66 0.38 -0.92
C ALA A 282 15.61 -1.12 -1.25
N GLN A 283 16.56 -1.90 -0.72
CA GLN A 283 16.59 -3.35 -0.91
C GLN A 283 15.38 -4.04 -0.28
N ALA A 284 14.96 -3.59 0.91
CA ALA A 284 13.85 -4.21 1.64
C ALA A 284 12.52 -3.96 0.91
N VAL A 285 12.31 -2.77 0.35
CA VAL A 285 11.15 -2.47 -0.51
C VAL A 285 11.17 -3.37 -1.75
N LEU A 286 12.30 -3.50 -2.43
CA LEU A 286 12.39 -4.31 -3.65
C LEU A 286 12.13 -5.79 -3.36
N ILE A 287 12.84 -6.36 -2.40
CA ILE A 287 12.71 -7.79 -2.05
C ILE A 287 11.34 -8.09 -1.46
N SER A 288 10.81 -7.24 -0.58
CA SER A 288 9.45 -7.45 -0.07
C SER A 288 8.42 -7.41 -1.19
N THR A 289 8.57 -6.52 -2.18
CA THR A 289 7.68 -6.47 -3.35
C THR A 289 7.73 -7.76 -4.14
N MET A 290 8.92 -8.29 -4.42
CA MET A 290 9.06 -9.57 -5.13
C MET A 290 8.45 -10.74 -4.33
N LEU A 291 8.80 -10.86 -3.04
CA LEU A 291 8.31 -11.95 -2.17
C LEU A 291 6.82 -11.83 -1.85
N SER A 292 6.24 -10.62 -1.95
CA SER A 292 4.82 -10.42 -1.71
C SER A 292 3.93 -11.16 -2.69
N SER A 293 4.42 -11.55 -3.88
CA SER A 293 3.72 -12.51 -4.76
C SER A 293 3.21 -13.72 -3.97
N ILE A 294 4.11 -14.34 -3.23
CA ILE A 294 3.87 -15.59 -2.51
C ILE A 294 2.96 -15.29 -1.32
N THR A 295 3.32 -14.31 -0.49
CA THR A 295 2.55 -13.96 0.70
C THR A 295 1.13 -13.54 0.35
N VAL A 296 0.95 -12.63 -0.61
CA VAL A 296 -0.37 -12.14 -1.02
C VAL A 296 -1.20 -13.27 -1.63
N THR A 297 -0.60 -14.16 -2.43
CA THR A 297 -1.31 -15.36 -2.94
C THR A 297 -1.85 -16.23 -1.80
N ILE A 298 -1.00 -16.54 -0.82
CA ILE A 298 -1.37 -17.36 0.33
C ILE A 298 -2.48 -16.68 1.12
N VAL A 299 -2.38 -15.36 1.35
CA VAL A 299 -3.37 -14.61 2.11
C VAL A 299 -4.69 -14.46 1.35
N ILE A 300 -4.69 -14.27 0.03
CA ILE A 300 -5.93 -14.30 -0.79
C ILE A 300 -6.59 -15.67 -0.71
N TYR A 301 -5.81 -16.75 -0.80
CA TYR A 301 -6.35 -18.10 -0.71
C TYR A 301 -6.95 -18.34 0.69
N ALA A 302 -6.23 -17.98 1.75
CA ALA A 302 -6.70 -18.10 3.12
C ALA A 302 -7.93 -17.22 3.38
N SER A 303 -7.98 -15.99 2.86
CA SER A 303 -9.09 -15.07 3.08
C SER A 303 -10.40 -15.63 2.52
N ARG A 304 -10.36 -16.32 1.37
CA ARG A 304 -11.54 -16.97 0.76
C ARG A 304 -12.04 -18.21 1.52
N LEU A 305 -11.20 -18.78 2.38
CA LEU A 305 -11.56 -19.94 3.20
C LEU A 305 -12.07 -19.53 4.58
N LEU A 306 -11.57 -18.41 5.09
CA LEU A 306 -11.85 -17.94 6.46
C LEU A 306 -13.05 -16.99 6.53
N PHE A 307 -13.35 -16.28 5.43
CA PHE A 307 -14.38 -15.24 5.31
C PHE A 307 -15.07 -15.36 3.95
#